data_AF-A0A1F6PV37-F1
#
_entry.id   AF-A0A1F6PV37-F1
#
_cell.length_a   1.000
_cell.length_b   1.000
_cell.length_c   1.000
_cell.angle_alpha   90.00
_cell.angle_beta   90.00
_cell.angle_gamma   90.00
#
_symmetry.space_group_name_H-M   'P 1'
#
loop_
_entity.id
_entity.type
_entity.pdbx_description
1 polymer ?
#
loop_
_entity_poly.entity_id
_entity_poly.type
_entity_poly.pdbx_seq_one_letter_code
_entity_poly.pdbx_strand_id
1 'polypeptide(L)'
;MLLSVSWKEADLDDCSFDNGQEINCSSLLEEQNNLIRNIVKYIPEWKRLIGCKQHQIHDYCLDFHTISVLKNLQKHEDFNKLRKYDKVILLYSGLLHDIEKNENEVDPEHPVKGAKKSSSILYRLGFGEDFINSVYLLVKYHQVLGFMISGKVNLTDDELVKIFKTPVLVDLHAILTVADVKSVKKDESFCKEGLNEKLGQLKEKIKNLINSK
;
A
#
# COMPACT_ATOMS: atom_id res chain seq x y z
N MET A 1 12.42 2.09 -10.91
CA MET A 1 11.89 3.43 -10.60
C MET A 1 11.61 3.59 -9.11
N LEU A 2 10.62 2.94 -8.49
CA LEU A 2 10.29 3.19 -7.07
C LEU A 2 11.40 2.85 -6.06
N LEU A 3 12.32 1.94 -6.38
CA LEU A 3 13.49 1.63 -5.55
C LEU A 3 14.67 2.60 -5.71
N SER A 4 14.65 3.49 -6.71
CA SER A 4 15.79 4.41 -6.95
C SER A 4 15.73 5.66 -6.10
N VAL A 5 14.69 5.83 -5.28
CA VAL A 5 14.50 6.98 -4.38
C VAL A 5 14.17 6.47 -2.98
N SER A 6 14.77 7.11 -1.98
CA SER A 6 14.44 6.88 -0.58
C SER A 6 13.27 7.75 -0.15
N TRP A 7 12.27 7.13 0.46
CA TRP A 7 11.09 7.77 1.04
C TRP A 7 11.17 7.89 2.56
N LYS A 8 12.20 7.31 3.20
CA LYS A 8 12.31 7.26 4.67
C LYS A 8 12.27 8.65 5.30
N GLU A 9 12.99 9.60 4.73
CA GLU A 9 13.06 10.97 5.24
C GLU A 9 12.15 11.93 4.48
N ALA A 10 11.16 11.42 3.72
CA ALA A 10 10.21 12.28 3.02
C ALA A 10 9.37 13.06 4.04
N ASP A 11 9.48 14.38 4.01
CA ASP A 11 8.64 15.29 4.77
C ASP A 11 7.43 15.68 3.92
N LEU A 12 6.23 15.39 4.43
CA LEU A 12 4.97 15.66 3.75
C LEU A 12 4.25 16.89 4.31
N ASP A 13 4.87 17.58 5.28
CA ASP A 13 4.35 18.84 5.78
C ASP A 13 4.57 19.96 4.75
N ASP A 14 3.57 20.84 4.64
CA ASP A 14 3.49 21.95 3.69
C ASP A 14 3.56 21.58 2.19
N CYS A 15 3.36 20.31 1.85
CA CYS A 15 3.20 19.92 0.45
C CYS A 15 1.85 20.40 -0.11
N SER A 16 1.87 20.95 -1.33
CA SER A 16 0.66 21.31 -2.07
C SER A 16 0.76 20.89 -3.53
N PHE A 17 -0.38 20.83 -4.20
CA PHE A 17 -0.44 20.60 -5.65
C PHE A 17 -0.67 21.93 -6.35
N ASP A 18 0.19 22.22 -7.32
CA ASP A 18 0.05 23.42 -8.12
C ASP A 18 -0.96 23.19 -9.24
N ASN A 19 -2.04 23.97 -9.24
CA ASN A 19 -3.11 24.05 -10.25
C ASN A 19 -3.41 22.76 -11.04
N GLY A 20 -3.48 21.63 -10.34
CA GLY A 20 -4.01 20.36 -10.83
C GLY A 20 -3.09 19.53 -11.75
N GLN A 21 -1.78 19.80 -11.85
CA GLN A 21 -0.94 19.01 -12.78
C GLN A 21 0.41 18.52 -12.24
N GLU A 22 1.00 19.16 -11.23
CA GLU A 22 2.29 18.72 -10.68
C GLU A 22 2.35 18.85 -9.13
N ILE A 23 2.94 17.86 -8.46
CA ILE A 23 3.33 18.03 -7.05
C ILE A 23 4.49 19.00 -7.00
N ASN A 24 4.32 20.05 -6.21
CA ASN A 24 5.43 20.89 -5.77
C ASN A 24 5.46 20.85 -4.26
N CYS A 25 6.30 19.97 -3.72
CA CYS A 25 6.57 19.95 -2.29
C CYS A 25 8.00 20.43 -2.03
N SER A 26 8.12 21.63 -1.45
CA SER A 26 9.41 22.20 -1.04
C SER A 26 10.12 21.37 0.02
N SER A 27 9.37 20.62 0.81
CA SER A 27 9.86 19.75 1.88
C SER A 27 10.40 18.41 1.35
N LEU A 28 10.08 18.05 0.11
CA LEU A 28 10.61 16.86 -0.56
C LEU A 28 11.90 17.16 -1.31
N LEU A 29 12.79 16.17 -1.34
CA LEU A 29 13.99 16.21 -2.17
C LEU A 29 13.60 16.24 -3.65
N GLU A 30 14.44 16.85 -4.49
CA GLU A 30 14.21 16.98 -5.93
C GLU A 30 14.01 15.60 -6.61
N GLU A 31 14.72 14.57 -6.16
CA GLU A 31 14.53 13.19 -6.66
C GLU A 31 13.15 12.60 -6.32
N GLN A 32 12.59 12.95 -5.15
CA GLN A 32 11.25 12.53 -4.72
C GLN A 32 10.18 13.26 -5.54
N ASN A 33 10.30 14.58 -5.70
CA ASN A 33 9.44 15.37 -6.58
C ASN A 33 9.48 14.83 -8.03
N ASN A 34 10.66 14.55 -8.56
CA ASN A 34 10.80 13.97 -9.90
C ASN A 34 10.19 12.57 -10.03
N LEU A 35 10.33 11.73 -9.01
CA LEU A 35 9.69 10.42 -9.01
C LEU A 35 8.17 10.55 -9.05
N ILE A 36 7.59 11.50 -8.31
CA ILE A 36 6.15 11.77 -8.34
C ILE A 36 5.70 12.25 -9.71
N ARG A 37 6.41 13.21 -10.32
CA ARG A 37 6.11 13.68 -11.69
C ARG A 37 6.15 12.50 -12.67
N ASN A 38 7.12 11.60 -12.53
CA ASN A 38 7.21 10.39 -13.34
C ASN A 38 6.05 9.41 -13.08
N ILE A 39 5.64 9.20 -11.82
CA ILE A 39 4.46 8.39 -11.48
C ILE A 39 3.23 8.96 -12.20
N VAL A 40 2.98 10.26 -12.08
CA VAL A 40 1.85 10.94 -12.73
C VAL A 40 1.91 10.84 -14.26
N LYS A 41 3.11 10.91 -14.83
CA LYS A 41 3.35 10.80 -16.29
C LYS A 41 3.10 9.39 -16.83
N TYR A 42 3.62 8.35 -16.15
CA TYR A 42 3.57 6.96 -16.63
C TYR A 42 2.34 6.19 -16.10
N ILE A 43 1.74 6.65 -15.02
CA ILE A 43 0.51 6.12 -14.41
C ILE A 43 -0.50 7.28 -14.32
N PRO A 44 -1.08 7.70 -15.45
CA PRO A 44 -1.99 8.84 -15.49
C PRO A 44 -3.22 8.67 -14.60
N GLU A 45 -3.65 7.44 -14.31
CA GLU A 45 -4.73 7.14 -13.36
C GLU A 45 -4.42 7.62 -11.95
N TRP A 46 -3.13 7.76 -11.59
CA TRP A 46 -2.71 8.28 -10.29
C TRP A 46 -3.09 9.75 -10.09
N LYS A 47 -3.31 10.51 -11.18
CA LYS A 47 -3.76 11.92 -11.11
C LYS A 47 -5.05 12.10 -10.33
N ARG A 48 -5.92 11.10 -10.28
CA ARG A 48 -7.19 11.22 -9.55
C ARG A 48 -7.01 11.25 -8.02
N LEU A 49 -5.87 10.77 -7.50
CA LEU A 49 -5.61 10.75 -6.07
C LEU A 49 -5.28 12.14 -5.53
N ILE A 50 -4.90 13.05 -6.44
CA ILE A 50 -4.52 14.43 -6.17
C ILE A 50 -5.70 15.19 -5.56
N GLY A 51 -5.53 15.66 -4.33
CA GLY A 51 -6.54 16.41 -3.59
C GLY A 51 -7.79 15.60 -3.22
N CYS A 52 -7.81 14.29 -3.48
CA CYS A 52 -8.96 13.44 -3.22
C CYS A 52 -9.12 13.22 -1.71
N LYS A 53 -10.13 13.87 -1.12
CA LYS A 53 -10.41 13.79 0.31
C LYS A 53 -10.89 12.39 0.69
N GLN A 54 -10.35 11.91 1.80
CA GLN A 54 -10.73 10.64 2.38
C GLN A 54 -11.85 10.81 3.42
N HIS A 55 -12.40 9.69 3.89
CA HIS A 55 -13.29 9.68 5.06
C HIS A 55 -12.62 10.38 6.25
N GLN A 56 -13.41 11.08 7.09
CA GLN A 56 -13.02 12.01 8.18
C GLN A 56 -11.94 11.51 9.16
N ILE A 57 -11.67 10.21 9.18
CA ILE A 57 -10.64 9.62 10.04
C ILE A 57 -9.22 9.82 9.51
N HIS A 58 -9.03 10.19 8.24
CA HIS A 58 -7.70 10.37 7.66
C HIS A 58 -7.29 11.85 7.68
N ASP A 59 -6.02 12.11 7.98
CA ASP A 59 -5.49 13.49 7.96
C ASP A 59 -4.99 13.90 6.57
N TYR A 60 -4.65 12.91 5.72
CA TYR A 60 -4.14 13.11 4.38
C TYR A 60 -5.22 12.88 3.31
N CYS A 61 -5.15 13.62 2.21
CA CYS A 61 -5.76 13.21 0.94
C CYS A 61 -5.07 11.94 0.40
N LEU A 62 -5.70 11.26 -0.57
CA LEU A 62 -5.22 9.95 -1.05
C LEU A 62 -3.79 9.97 -1.61
N ASP A 63 -3.39 11.07 -2.25
CA ASP A 63 -2.04 11.33 -2.71
C ASP A 63 -0.98 11.22 -1.60
N PHE A 64 -1.06 12.07 -0.57
CA PHE A 64 -0.13 12.14 0.54
C PHE A 64 -0.24 10.92 1.44
N HIS A 65 -1.44 10.35 1.58
CA HIS A 65 -1.63 9.07 2.23
C HIS A 65 -0.81 7.99 1.51
N THR A 66 -0.94 7.86 0.19
CA THR A 66 -0.20 6.88 -0.61
C THR A 66 1.32 7.08 -0.49
N ILE A 67 1.80 8.33 -0.52
CA ILE A 67 3.24 8.61 -0.33
C ILE A 67 3.69 8.25 1.10
N SER A 68 2.89 8.55 2.11
CA SER A 68 3.14 8.15 3.50
C SER A 68 3.22 6.63 3.65
N VAL A 69 2.36 5.88 2.93
CA VAL A 69 2.46 4.42 2.86
C VAL A 69 3.80 4.00 2.28
N LEU A 70 4.27 4.57 1.16
CA LEU A 70 5.59 4.24 0.60
C LEU A 70 6.75 4.52 1.57
N LYS A 71 6.69 5.64 2.30
CA LYS A 71 7.63 5.97 3.37
C LYS A 71 7.63 4.91 4.47
N ASN A 72 6.45 4.55 4.96
CA ASN A 72 6.28 3.57 6.04
C ASN A 72 6.67 2.15 5.62
N LEU A 73 6.43 1.78 4.35
CA LEU A 73 6.92 0.52 3.77
C LEU A 73 8.45 0.46 3.85
N GLN A 74 9.15 1.51 3.42
CA GLN A 74 10.62 1.51 3.46
C GLN A 74 11.19 1.58 4.89
N LYS A 75 10.48 2.23 5.82
CA LYS A 75 10.85 2.29 7.25
C LYS A 75 10.64 0.97 7.99
N HIS A 76 9.76 0.10 7.51
CA HIS A 76 9.47 -1.17 8.16
C HIS A 76 10.75 -2.01 8.34
N GLU A 77 10.96 -2.58 9.53
CA GLU A 77 12.19 -3.31 9.88
C GLU A 77 12.49 -4.49 8.94
N ASP A 78 11.44 -5.20 8.53
CA ASP A 78 11.54 -6.34 7.62
C ASP A 78 11.72 -5.94 6.15
N PHE A 79 11.50 -4.67 5.77
CA PHE A 79 11.61 -4.26 4.37
C PHE A 79 12.99 -4.56 3.80
N ASN A 80 14.05 -4.28 4.55
CA ASN A 80 15.41 -4.52 4.10
C ASN A 80 15.75 -5.99 3.91
N LYS A 81 15.07 -6.90 4.65
CA LYS A 81 15.24 -8.36 4.57
C LYS A 81 14.60 -8.97 3.32
N LEU A 82 13.67 -8.25 2.68
CA LEU A 82 13.02 -8.70 1.45
C LEU A 82 14.00 -8.73 0.27
N ARG A 83 13.79 -9.71 -0.62
CA ARG A 83 14.50 -9.75 -1.92
C ARG A 83 14.11 -8.52 -2.74
N LYS A 84 14.98 -8.10 -3.65
CA LYS A 84 14.74 -6.93 -4.51
C LYS A 84 13.40 -7.03 -5.25
N TYR A 85 13.06 -8.21 -5.78
CA TYR A 85 11.80 -8.45 -6.48
C TYR A 85 10.58 -8.22 -5.58
N ASP A 86 10.59 -8.76 -4.36
CA ASP A 86 9.49 -8.63 -3.40
C ASP A 86 9.32 -7.18 -2.90
N LYS A 87 10.44 -6.44 -2.75
CA LYS A 87 10.40 -4.99 -2.48
C LYS A 87 9.68 -4.22 -3.58
N VAL A 88 9.92 -4.55 -4.85
CA VAL A 88 9.26 -3.89 -5.99
C VAL A 88 7.77 -4.21 -6.01
N ILE A 89 7.39 -5.48 -5.78
CA ILE A 89 5.98 -5.86 -5.64
C ILE A 89 5.32 -5.01 -4.55
N LEU A 90 5.91 -4.97 -3.37
CA LEU A 90 5.37 -4.26 -2.21
C LEU A 90 5.21 -2.75 -2.47
N LEU A 91 6.20 -2.11 -3.09
CA LEU A 91 6.14 -0.68 -3.42
C LEU A 91 5.06 -0.38 -4.47
N TYR A 92 4.89 -1.22 -5.50
CA TYR A 92 3.80 -1.04 -6.46
C TYR A 92 2.43 -1.31 -5.83
N SER A 93 2.32 -2.28 -4.92
CA SER A 93 1.10 -2.50 -4.15
C SER A 93 0.75 -1.29 -3.28
N GLY A 94 1.71 -0.74 -2.53
CA GLY A 94 1.50 0.49 -1.75
C GLY A 94 1.09 1.68 -2.61
N LEU A 95 1.73 1.86 -3.76
CA LEU A 95 1.41 2.95 -4.70
C LEU A 95 -0.02 2.87 -5.26
N LEU A 96 -0.57 1.66 -5.39
CA LEU A 96 -1.82 1.41 -6.11
C LEU A 96 -2.97 0.87 -5.23
N HIS A 97 -2.76 0.66 -3.93
CA HIS A 97 -3.74 -0.04 -3.08
C HIS A 97 -5.12 0.64 -3.06
N ASP A 98 -5.13 1.96 -3.00
CA ASP A 98 -6.34 2.81 -2.99
C ASP A 98 -6.60 3.50 -4.35
N ILE A 99 -6.02 2.98 -5.44
CA ILE A 99 -6.11 3.60 -6.78
C ILE A 99 -7.53 3.70 -7.33
N GLU A 100 -8.54 3.09 -6.72
CA GLU A 100 -9.97 3.21 -7.10
C GLU A 100 -10.89 3.64 -5.94
N LYS A 101 -10.33 4.09 -4.81
CA LYS A 101 -11.11 4.59 -3.67
C LYS A 101 -11.83 5.91 -4.00
N ASN A 102 -13.13 5.94 -3.73
CA ASN A 102 -13.99 7.11 -3.92
C ASN A 102 -13.66 8.24 -2.92
N GLU A 103 -13.94 9.47 -3.33
CA GLU A 103 -13.82 10.66 -2.47
C GLU A 103 -14.95 10.68 -1.43
N ASN A 104 -14.64 11.03 -0.18
CA ASN A 104 -15.61 11.24 0.92
C ASN A 104 -16.54 10.05 1.25
N GLU A 105 -16.25 8.84 0.78
CA GLU A 105 -17.11 7.66 0.97
C GLU A 105 -16.36 6.49 1.63
N VAL A 106 -17.13 5.63 2.34
CA VAL A 106 -16.67 4.30 2.70
C VAL A 106 -16.98 3.38 1.50
N ASP A 107 -15.98 3.13 0.66
CA ASP A 107 -16.11 2.25 -0.50
C ASP A 107 -15.61 0.83 -0.16
N PRO A 108 -16.47 -0.15 0.14
CA PRO A 108 -16.03 -1.52 0.42
C PRO A 108 -15.52 -2.25 -0.84
N GLU A 109 -15.81 -1.73 -2.04
CA GLU A 109 -15.48 -2.38 -3.30
C GLU A 109 -14.17 -1.89 -3.93
N HIS A 110 -13.59 -0.77 -3.44
CA HIS A 110 -12.34 -0.22 -3.98
C HIS A 110 -11.18 -1.23 -4.00
N PRO A 111 -11.01 -2.19 -3.06
CA PRO A 111 -9.89 -3.13 -3.16
C PRO A 111 -10.00 -4.00 -4.41
N VAL A 112 -11.22 -4.44 -4.76
CA VAL A 112 -11.46 -5.28 -5.94
C VAL A 112 -11.34 -4.47 -7.23
N LYS A 113 -11.91 -3.26 -7.28
CA LYS A 113 -11.76 -2.35 -8.43
C LYS A 113 -10.30 -1.97 -8.63
N GLY A 114 -9.63 -1.58 -7.55
CA GLY A 114 -8.22 -1.19 -7.49
C GLY A 114 -7.29 -2.30 -7.95
N ALA A 115 -7.56 -3.55 -7.56
CA ALA A 115 -6.77 -4.68 -8.03
C ALA A 115 -6.89 -4.89 -9.55
N LYS A 116 -8.11 -4.82 -10.09
CA LYS A 116 -8.34 -4.88 -11.55
C LYS A 116 -7.65 -3.73 -12.27
N LYS A 117 -7.77 -2.50 -11.76
CA LYS A 117 -7.11 -1.33 -12.33
C LYS A 117 -5.59 -1.45 -12.30
N SER A 118 -5.04 -1.91 -11.17
CA SER A 118 -3.61 -2.16 -10.98
C SER A 118 -3.08 -3.16 -11.99
N SER A 119 -3.80 -4.26 -12.23
CA SER A 119 -3.41 -5.23 -13.26
C SER A 119 -3.33 -4.59 -14.65
N SER A 120 -4.32 -3.79 -15.05
CA SER A 120 -4.29 -3.09 -16.34
C SER A 120 -3.15 -2.09 -16.46
N ILE A 121 -2.87 -1.33 -15.39
CA ILE A 121 -1.74 -0.39 -15.32
C ILE A 121 -0.42 -1.14 -15.49
N LEU A 122 -0.20 -2.19 -14.69
CA LEU A 122 1.04 -2.94 -14.69
C LEU A 122 1.28 -3.70 -15.99
N TYR A 123 0.22 -4.25 -16.60
CA TYR A 123 0.29 -4.86 -17.92
C TYR A 123 0.76 -3.83 -18.97
N ARG A 124 0.17 -2.63 -18.97
CA ARG A 124 0.57 -1.53 -19.86
C ARG A 124 2.02 -1.08 -19.64
N LEU A 125 2.51 -1.16 -18.41
CA LEU A 125 3.90 -0.85 -18.07
C LEU A 125 4.89 -1.98 -18.41
N GLY A 126 4.42 -3.12 -18.93
CA GLY A 126 5.26 -4.23 -19.38
C GLY A 126 5.70 -5.19 -18.28
N PHE A 127 5.02 -5.24 -17.13
CA PHE A 127 5.30 -6.22 -16.08
C PHE A 127 4.79 -7.63 -16.47
N GLY A 128 5.52 -8.65 -16.04
CA GLY A 128 5.12 -10.05 -16.25
C GLY A 128 3.95 -10.49 -15.36
N GLU A 129 3.27 -11.57 -15.75
CA GLU A 129 2.04 -12.05 -15.10
C GLU A 129 2.23 -12.38 -13.61
N ASP A 130 3.33 -13.01 -13.22
CA ASP A 130 3.60 -13.34 -11.81
C ASP A 130 3.71 -12.10 -10.91
N PHE A 131 4.32 -11.04 -11.45
CA PHE A 131 4.42 -9.74 -10.78
C PHE A 131 3.03 -9.12 -10.62
N ILE A 132 2.26 -9.10 -11.72
CA ILE A 132 0.90 -8.57 -11.75
C ILE A 132 0.00 -9.32 -10.77
N ASN A 133 0.08 -10.65 -10.74
CA ASN A 133 -0.72 -11.50 -9.86
C ASN A 133 -0.39 -11.25 -8.38
N SER A 134 0.88 -11.03 -8.05
CA SER A 134 1.31 -10.69 -6.69
C SER A 134 0.75 -9.34 -6.25
N VAL A 135 0.88 -8.31 -7.11
CA VAL A 135 0.34 -6.97 -6.81
C VAL A 135 -1.19 -7.00 -6.74
N TYR A 136 -1.85 -7.76 -7.63
CA TYR A 136 -3.30 -7.92 -7.61
C TYR A 136 -3.79 -8.47 -6.27
N LEU A 137 -3.16 -9.51 -5.73
CA LEU A 137 -3.55 -10.09 -4.44
C LEU A 137 -3.35 -9.08 -3.30
N LEU A 138 -2.19 -8.44 -3.26
CA LEU A 138 -1.86 -7.41 -2.26
C LEU A 138 -2.87 -6.26 -2.27
N VAL A 139 -3.18 -5.71 -3.44
CA VAL A 139 -4.16 -4.61 -3.56
C VAL A 139 -5.56 -5.10 -3.21
N LYS A 140 -5.98 -6.28 -3.69
CA LYS A 140 -7.33 -6.80 -3.44
C LYS A 140 -7.60 -7.07 -1.96
N TYR A 141 -6.58 -7.49 -1.21
CA TYR A 141 -6.72 -7.98 0.15
C TYR A 141 -5.97 -7.11 1.18
N HIS A 142 -5.56 -5.88 0.84
CA HIS A 142 -4.74 -5.02 1.72
C HIS A 142 -5.40 -4.75 3.09
N GLN A 143 -6.73 -4.71 3.16
CA GLN A 143 -7.48 -4.47 4.41
C GLN A 143 -7.75 -5.74 5.24
N VAL A 144 -7.58 -6.94 4.67
CA VAL A 144 -8.03 -8.20 5.29
C VAL A 144 -7.38 -8.44 6.65
N LEU A 145 -6.05 -8.32 6.75
CA LEU A 145 -5.36 -8.57 8.01
C LEU A 145 -5.78 -7.57 9.10
N GLY A 146 -5.97 -6.29 8.73
CA GLY A 146 -6.48 -5.26 9.64
C GLY A 146 -7.90 -5.56 10.13
N PHE A 147 -8.78 -6.04 9.24
CA PHE A 147 -10.14 -6.46 9.61
C PHE A 147 -10.15 -7.70 10.50
N MET A 148 -9.27 -8.68 10.27
CA MET A 148 -9.15 -9.86 11.12
C MET A 148 -8.71 -9.49 12.54
N ILE A 149 -7.68 -8.64 12.65
CA ILE A 149 -7.17 -8.17 13.95
C ILE A 149 -8.20 -7.36 14.72
N SER A 150 -9.01 -6.61 14.00
CA SER A 150 -10.11 -5.82 14.58
C SER A 150 -11.36 -6.66 14.87
N GLY A 151 -11.35 -7.97 14.59
CA GLY A 151 -12.49 -8.87 14.78
C GLY A 151 -13.68 -8.60 13.84
N LYS A 152 -13.47 -7.84 12.75
CA LYS A 152 -14.52 -7.50 11.76
C LYS A 152 -14.78 -8.61 10.76
N VAL A 153 -13.78 -9.47 10.52
CA VAL A 153 -13.89 -10.63 9.63
C VAL A 153 -13.19 -11.82 10.27
N ASN A 154 -13.76 -13.01 10.07
CA ASN A 154 -13.14 -14.28 10.44
C ASN A 154 -13.13 -15.19 9.20
N LEU A 155 -11.93 -15.50 8.70
CA LEU A 155 -11.73 -16.31 7.51
C LEU A 155 -11.37 -17.74 7.91
N THR A 156 -11.86 -18.70 7.12
CA THR A 156 -11.49 -20.11 7.23
C THR A 156 -10.05 -20.34 6.78
N ASP A 157 -9.45 -21.46 7.24
CA ASP A 157 -8.09 -21.83 6.85
C ASP A 157 -7.94 -22.01 5.32
N ASP A 158 -8.99 -22.47 4.64
CA ASP A 158 -9.04 -22.58 3.18
C ASP A 158 -9.03 -21.22 2.48
N GLU A 159 -9.78 -20.25 3.01
CA GLU A 159 -9.78 -18.88 2.48
C GLU A 159 -8.41 -18.21 2.68
N LEU A 160 -7.79 -18.39 3.85
CA LEU A 160 -6.46 -17.86 4.13
C LEU A 160 -5.42 -18.40 3.14
N VAL A 161 -5.41 -19.70 2.90
CA VAL A 161 -4.49 -20.31 1.94
C VAL A 161 -4.75 -19.81 0.51
N LYS A 162 -6.03 -19.66 0.11
CA LYS A 162 -6.38 -19.13 -1.22
C LYS A 162 -5.98 -17.66 -1.42
N ILE A 163 -6.10 -16.84 -0.38
CA ILE A 163 -5.79 -15.41 -0.41
C ILE A 163 -4.28 -15.19 -0.45
N PHE A 164 -3.56 -15.74 0.53
CA PHE A 164 -2.15 -15.43 0.71
C PHE A 164 -1.24 -16.29 -0.16
N LYS A 165 -1.65 -17.53 -0.51
CA LYS A 165 -0.98 -18.48 -1.42
C LYS A 165 0.44 -18.93 -1.06
N THR A 166 1.33 -18.02 -0.66
CA THR A 166 2.74 -18.30 -0.36
C THR A 166 3.16 -17.60 0.93
N PRO A 167 4.14 -18.13 1.68
CA PRO A 167 4.62 -17.48 2.90
C PRO A 167 5.13 -16.04 2.68
N VAL A 168 5.78 -15.80 1.53
CA VAL A 168 6.28 -14.46 1.17
C VAL A 168 5.14 -13.46 1.01
N LEU A 169 4.04 -13.84 0.36
CA LEU A 169 2.88 -12.96 0.24
C LEU A 169 2.23 -12.66 1.60
N VAL A 170 2.29 -13.56 2.59
CA VAL A 170 1.86 -13.25 3.96
C VAL A 170 2.71 -12.12 4.55
N ASP A 171 4.05 -12.21 4.41
CA ASP A 171 4.96 -11.16 4.88
C ASP A 171 4.66 -9.81 4.21
N LEU A 172 4.46 -9.81 2.89
CA LEU A 172 4.18 -8.57 2.15
C LEU A 172 2.86 -7.93 2.58
N HIS A 173 1.80 -8.72 2.79
CA HIS A 173 0.52 -8.18 3.28
C HIS A 173 0.66 -7.61 4.69
N ALA A 174 1.39 -8.29 5.58
CA ALA A 174 1.61 -7.80 6.95
C ALA A 174 2.35 -6.45 6.95
N ILE A 175 3.42 -6.33 6.15
CA ILE A 175 4.18 -5.08 6.02
C ILE A 175 3.29 -3.96 5.44
N LEU A 176 2.49 -4.27 4.41
CA LEU A 176 1.56 -3.31 3.81
C LEU A 176 0.49 -2.85 4.81
N THR A 177 -0.09 -3.76 5.59
CA THR A 177 -1.08 -3.43 6.63
C THR A 177 -0.51 -2.49 7.68
N VAL A 178 0.72 -2.74 8.17
CA VAL A 178 1.36 -1.83 9.14
C VAL A 178 1.59 -0.45 8.54
N ALA A 179 2.12 -0.40 7.31
CA ALA A 179 2.42 0.85 6.64
C ALA A 179 1.16 1.68 6.35
N ASP A 180 0.08 1.03 5.92
CA ASP A 180 -1.23 1.64 5.67
C ASP A 180 -1.84 2.21 6.96
N VAL A 181 -1.90 1.41 8.02
CA VAL A 181 -2.43 1.83 9.33
C VAL A 181 -1.67 3.01 9.93
N LYS A 182 -0.33 3.02 9.82
CA LYS A 182 0.52 4.15 10.24
C LYS A 182 0.29 5.42 9.42
N SER A 183 -0.27 5.28 8.20
CA SER A 183 -0.47 6.40 7.28
C SER A 183 -1.87 7.00 7.34
N VAL A 184 -2.72 6.56 8.30
CA VAL A 184 -4.07 7.11 8.51
C VAL A 184 -4.00 8.48 9.20
N LYS A 185 -3.14 8.62 10.22
CA LYS A 185 -2.94 9.84 11.00
C LYS A 185 -1.51 10.34 10.86
N LYS A 186 -1.31 11.66 10.86
CA LYS A 186 0.03 12.25 10.74
C LYS A 186 0.99 11.81 11.85
N ASP A 187 0.46 11.72 13.07
CA ASP A 187 1.18 11.35 14.29
C ASP A 187 1.20 9.82 14.53
N GLU A 188 0.76 9.03 13.55
CA GLU A 188 0.59 7.58 13.63
C GLU A 188 -0.35 7.08 14.76
N SER A 189 -1.11 7.96 15.41
CA SER A 189 -1.95 7.64 16.59
C SER A 189 -3.05 6.60 16.32
N PHE A 190 -3.39 6.37 15.06
CA PHE A 190 -4.32 5.31 14.65
C PHE A 190 -3.72 3.90 14.82
N CYS A 191 -2.38 3.78 14.81
CA CYS A 191 -1.68 2.53 15.02
C CYS A 191 -1.74 2.13 16.50
N LYS A 192 -2.67 1.24 16.83
CA LYS A 192 -2.86 0.75 18.22
C LYS A 192 -1.68 -0.08 18.70
N GLU A 193 -1.41 0.01 20.00
CA GLU A 193 -0.48 -0.88 20.69
C GLU A 193 -0.84 -2.36 20.46
N GLY A 194 0.19 -3.20 20.30
CA GLY A 194 0.03 -4.64 20.06
C GLY A 194 -0.36 -5.03 18.63
N LEU A 195 -0.51 -4.08 17.69
CA LEU A 195 -0.79 -4.40 16.28
C LEU A 195 0.26 -5.35 15.69
N ASN A 196 1.55 -5.03 15.87
CA ASN A 196 2.66 -5.83 15.34
C ASN A 196 2.71 -7.23 15.95
N GLU A 197 2.42 -7.36 17.25
CA GLU A 197 2.38 -8.67 17.93
C GLU A 197 1.24 -9.53 17.38
N LYS A 198 0.03 -8.97 17.29
CA LYS A 198 -1.14 -9.67 16.72
C LYS A 198 -0.93 -10.06 15.26
N LEU A 199 -0.34 -9.17 14.46
CA LEU A 199 0.07 -9.48 13.08
C LEU A 199 1.11 -10.59 13.04
N GLY A 200 2.10 -10.58 13.93
CA GLY A 200 3.12 -11.61 14.03
C GLY A 200 2.52 -12.99 14.29
N GLN A 201 1.64 -13.11 15.29
CA GLN A 201 0.94 -14.36 15.60
C GLN A 201 0.07 -14.84 14.43
N LEU A 202 -0.69 -13.93 13.82
CA LEU A 202 -1.56 -14.25 12.67
C LEU A 202 -0.74 -14.69 11.45
N LYS A 203 0.39 -14.02 11.20
CA LYS A 203 1.32 -14.33 10.11
C LYS A 203 1.87 -15.74 10.23
N GLU A 204 2.37 -16.11 11.41
CA GLU A 204 2.91 -17.46 11.64
C GLU A 204 1.83 -18.53 11.53
N LYS A 205 0.61 -18.26 12.03
CA LYS A 205 -0.54 -19.15 11.81
C LYS A 205 -0.79 -19.40 10.31
N ILE A 206 -0.91 -18.33 9.52
CA ILE A 206 -1.20 -18.43 8.08
C ILE A 206 -0.06 -19.16 7.34
N LYS A 207 1.20 -18.86 7.66
CA LYS A 207 2.35 -19.52 7.04
C LYS A 207 2.38 -21.02 7.34
N ASN A 208 2.08 -21.42 8.57
CA ASN A 208 1.99 -22.83 8.94
C ASN A 208 0.90 -23.55 8.16
N LEU A 209 -0.27 -22.93 7.98
CA LEU A 209 -1.36 -23.48 7.16
C LEU A 209 -0.93 -23.67 5.70
N ILE A 210 -0.26 -22.67 5.11
CA ILE A 210 0.23 -22.74 3.73
C ILE A 210 1.27 -23.85 3.56
N ASN A 211 2.20 -24.00 4.51
CA ASN A 211 3.24 -25.03 4.44
C ASN A 211 2.72 -26.45 4.72
N SER A 212 1.53 -26.57 5.32
CA SER A 212 0.92 -27.86 5.65
C SER A 212 0.06 -28.47 4.54
N LYS A 213 -0.12 -27.75 3.43
CA LYS A 213 -0.91 -28.17 2.26
C LYS A 213 -0.02 -28.33 1.03
#